data_AF-A0A525IGA4-F1
#
_entry.id   AF-A0A525IGA4-F1
#
_cell.length_a   1.000
_cell.length_b   1.000
_cell.length_c   1.000
_cell.angle_alpha   90.00
_cell.angle_beta   90.00
_cell.angle_gamma   90.00
#
_symmetry.space_group_name_H-M   'P 1'
#
loop_
_entity.id
_entity.type
_entity.pdbx_description
1 polymer ?
#
loop_
_entity_poly.entity_id
_entity_poly.type
_entity_poly.pdbx_seq_one_letter_code
_entity_poly.pdbx_strand_id
1 'polypeptide(L)' 'MINNPTHEFERLLGNAALALWSDFPRDVQESLFETAVAGDVIVRNHLASYLHDHHPKTTHPAKPTQLA' A
#
# COMPACT_ATOMS: atom_id res chain seq x y z
N MET A 1 20.99 -24.17 2.96
CA MET A 1 19.54 -23.99 3.21
C MET A 1 18.98 -23.38 1.95
N ILE A 2 18.15 -24.12 1.20
CA ILE A 2 17.57 -23.61 -0.05
C ILE A 2 16.62 -22.47 0.31
N ASN A 3 16.81 -21.30 -0.30
CA ASN A 3 15.85 -20.20 -0.27
C ASN A 3 14.47 -20.77 -0.60
N ASN A 4 13.48 -20.60 0.27
CA ASN A 4 12.11 -20.96 -0.10
C ASN A 4 11.71 -20.03 -1.26
N PRO A 5 11.57 -20.55 -2.50
CA PRO A 5 11.30 -19.69 -3.67
C PRO A 5 10.03 -18.86 -3.47
N THR A 6 9.08 -19.38 -2.68
CA THR A 6 7.88 -18.66 -2.28
C THR A 6 8.19 -17.34 -1.56
N HIS A 7 9.11 -17.34 -0.59
CA HIS A 7 9.47 -16.13 0.16
C HIS A 7 10.18 -15.12 -0.75
N GLU A 8 10.96 -15.60 -1.72
CA GLU A 8 11.62 -14.74 -2.70
C GLU A 8 10.59 -14.11 -3.65
N PHE A 9 9.60 -14.87 -4.11
CA PHE A 9 8.52 -14.36 -4.93
C PHE A 9 7.63 -13.35 -4.19
N GLU A 10 7.25 -13.63 -2.95
CA GLU A 10 6.51 -12.70 -2.09
C GLU A 10 7.27 -11.37 -1.93
N ARG A 11 8.58 -11.44 -1.68
CA ARG A 11 9.44 -10.25 -1.57
C ARG A 11 9.50 -9.48 -2.89
N LEU A 12 9.71 -10.17 -4.01
CA LEU A 12 9.81 -9.52 -5.34
C LEU A 12 8.49 -8.86 -5.73
N LEU A 13 7.35 -9.54 -5.52
CA LEU A 13 6.02 -8.99 -5.76
C LEU A 13 5.70 -7.82 -4.84
N GLY A 14 6.02 -7.92 -3.55
CA GLY A 14 5.86 -6.83 -2.59
C GLY A 14 6.66 -5.59 -2.98
N ASN A 15 7.93 -5.76 -3.38
CA ASN A 15 8.77 -4.66 -3.86
C ASN A 15 8.21 -4.00 -5.13
N ALA A 16 7.74 -4.80 -6.08
CA ALA A 16 7.13 -4.27 -7.30
C ALA A 16 5.83 -3.50 -7.00
N ALA A 17 5.00 -4.02 -6.08
CA ALA A 17 3.77 -3.36 -5.66
C ALA A 17 4.03 -2.03 -4.95
N LEU A 18 5.07 -1.95 -4.11
CA LEU A 18 5.50 -0.68 -3.50
C LEU A 18 5.98 0.33 -4.54
N ALA A 19 6.80 -0.11 -5.51
CA ALA A 19 7.30 0.77 -6.57
C ALA A 19 6.18 1.36 -7.44
N LEU A 20 5.13 0.59 -7.70
CA LEU A 20 3.98 0.95 -8.53
C LEU A 20 2.78 1.48 -7.73
N TRP A 21 2.92 1.67 -6.41
CA TRP A 21 1.79 1.91 -5.52
C TRP A 21 0.89 3.06 -5.97
N SER A 22 1.49 4.21 -6.33
CA SER A 22 0.75 5.40 -6.77
C SER A 22 0.04 5.25 -8.11
N ASP A 23 0.43 4.24 -8.90
CA ASP A 23 -0.12 3.99 -10.24
C ASP A 23 -1.31 3.02 -10.17
N PHE A 24 -1.48 2.31 -9.06
CA PHE A 24 -2.64 1.45 -8.85
C PHE A 24 -3.93 2.26 -8.66
N PRO A 25 -5.06 1.75 -9.19
CA PRO A 25 -6.39 2.19 -8.76
C PRO A 25 -6.57 2.10 -7.24
N ARG A 26 -7.41 2.99 -6.69
CA ARG A 26 -7.62 3.10 -5.23
C ARG A 26 -8.16 1.81 -4.61
N ASP A 27 -9.09 1.14 -5.27
CA ASP A 27 -9.67 -0.15 -4.83
C ASP A 27 -8.62 -1.27 -4.76
N VAL A 28 -7.64 -1.25 -5.68
CA VAL A 28 -6.49 -2.17 -5.67
C VAL A 28 -5.53 -1.85 -4.53
N GLN A 29 -5.22 -0.56 -4.31
CA GLN A 29 -4.44 -0.12 -3.15
C GLN A 29 -5.09 -0.59 -1.84
N GLU A 30 -6.39 -0.34 -1.67
CA GLU A 30 -7.15 -0.75 -0.49
C GLU A 30 -7.13 -2.28 -0.30
N SER A 31 -7.38 -3.06 -1.36
CA SER A 31 -7.35 -4.53 -1.27
C SER A 31 -5.96 -5.07 -0.90
N LEU A 32 -4.90 -4.53 -1.50
CA LEU A 32 -3.52 -4.93 -1.18
C LEU A 32 -3.16 -4.58 0.26
N PHE A 33 -3.54 -3.38 0.71
CA PHE A 33 -3.29 -2.92 2.07
C PHE A 33 -3.99 -3.79 3.11
N GLU A 34 -5.29 -4.02 2.95
CA GLU A 34 -6.10 -4.85 3.85
C GLU A 34 -5.57 -6.29 3.91
N THR A 35 -5.15 -6.84 2.77
CA THR A 35 -4.56 -8.18 2.69
C THR A 35 -3.21 -8.24 3.40
N ALA A 36 -2.36 -7.22 3.24
CA ALA A 36 -1.02 -7.18 3.83
C ALA A 36 -1.05 -7.04 5.36
N VAL A 37 -2.05 -6.36 5.91
CA VAL A 37 -2.13 -6.13 7.37
C VAL A 37 -2.81 -7.29 8.10
N ALA A 38 -3.62 -8.12 7.41
CA ALA A 38 -4.29 -9.31 7.95
C ALA A 38 -4.98 -9.11 9.32
N GLY A 39 -5.44 -7.89 9.62
CA GLY A 39 -6.07 -7.53 10.90
C GLY A 39 -5.12 -7.10 12.02
N ASP A 40 -3.81 -7.07 11.80
CA ASP A 40 -2.83 -6.51 12.75
C ASP A 40 -2.88 -4.97 12.72
N VAL A 41 -3.41 -4.39 13.81
CA VAL A 41 -3.61 -2.95 13.96
C VAL A 41 -2.29 -2.18 14.03
N ILE A 42 -1.22 -2.79 14.58
CA ILE A 42 0.09 -2.16 14.69
C ILE A 42 0.74 -2.08 13.30
N VAL A 43 0.75 -3.21 12.58
CA VAL A 43 1.27 -3.28 11.21
C VAL A 43 0.49 -2.35 10.28
N ARG A 44 -0.84 -2.29 10.44
CA ARG A 44 -1.69 -1.35 9.70
C ARG A 44 -1.22 0.09 9.83
N ASN A 45 -1.06 0.58 11.06
CA ASN A 45 -0.70 1.98 11.29
C ASN A 45 0.70 2.32 10.73
N HIS A 46 1.67 1.42 10.90
CA HIS A 46 3.01 1.62 10.37
C HIS A 46 3.03 1.60 8.84
N LEU A 47 2.33 0.65 8.21
CA LEU A 47 2.29 0.54 6.75
C LEU A 47 1.56 1.73 6.13
N ALA A 48 0.46 2.20 6.73
CA ALA A 48 -0.25 3.38 6.25
C ALA A 48 0.65 4.63 6.27
N SER A 49 1.38 4.83 7.36
CA SER A 49 2.32 5.95 7.50
C SER A 49 3.43 5.88 6.45
N TYR A 50 4.03 4.70 6.28
CA TYR A 50 5.05 4.45 5.26
C TYR A 50 4.55 4.77 3.84
N LEU A 51 3.36 4.29 3.47
CA LEU A 51 2.81 4.52 2.14
C LEU A 51 2.47 5.99 1.89
N HIS A 52 2.00 6.72 2.91
CA HIS A 52 1.74 8.16 2.79
C HIS A 52 3.03 8.97 2.59
N ASP A 53 4.08 8.66 3.35
CA ASP A 53 5.38 9.35 3.26
C ASP A 53 6.06 9.12 1.90
N HIS A 54 5.94 7.89 1.36
CA HIS A 54 6.56 7.51 0.09
C HIS A 54 5.72 7.86 -1.15
N HIS A 55 4.40 8.04 -1.03
CA HIS A 55 3.50 8.31 -2.16
C HIS A 55 2.56 9.51 -1.92
N PRO A 56 3.08 10.75 -1.96
CA PRO A 56 2.33 11.98 -1.68
C PRO A 56 1.23 12.33 -2.71
N LYS A 57 1.00 11.51 -3.75
CA LYS A 57 -0.17 11.64 -4.64
C LYS A 57 -1.42 10.95 -4.12
N THR A 58 -1.32 10.21 -3.02
CA THR A 58 -2.45 9.54 -2.37
C THR A 58 -3.11 10.37 -1.27
N THR A 59 -2.48 11.48 -0.85
CA THR A 59 -3.17 12.55 -0.09
C THR A 59 -4.31 13.08 -0.94
N HIS A 60 -5.52 12.74 -0.53
CA HIS A 60 -6.78 13.05 -1.19
C HIS A 60 -6.78 14.37 -1.98
N PRO A 61 -7.35 14.43 -3.20
CA PRO A 61 -7.73 15.71 -3.75
C PRO A 61 -8.66 16.40 -2.73
N ALA A 62 -8.40 17.67 -2.42
CA ALA A 62 -9.23 18.45 -1.52
C ALA A 62 -10.70 18.27 -1.94
N LYS A 63 -11.57 17.91 -0.97
CA LYS A 63 -13.03 17.85 -1.20
C LYS A 63 -13.43 19.13 -1.95
N PRO A 64 -14.23 19.05 -3.03
CA PRO A 64 -14.74 20.24 -3.67
C PRO A 64 -15.46 21.07 -2.60
N THR A 65 -14.94 22.25 -2.31
CA THR A 65 -15.66 23.26 -1.55
C THR A 65 -16.87 23.61 -2.39
N GLN A 66 -18.02 23.03 -2.05
CA GLN A 66 -19.30 23.42 -2.63
C GLN A 66 -19.56 24.84 -2.16
N LEU A 67 -19.15 25.81 -3.00
CA LEU A 67 -19.53 27.20 -2.86
C LEU A 67 -21.05 27.29 -3.08
N ALA A 68 -21.69 27.97 -2.13
CA ALA A 68 -23.12 28.16 -1.97
C ALA A 68 -23.79 28.87 -3.16
#